data_AF-A0AAV0L849-F1
#
_entry.id   AF-A0AAV0L849-F1
#
_cell.length_a   1.000
_cell.length_b   1.000
_cell.length_c   1.000
_cell.angle_alpha   90.00
_cell.angle_beta   90.00
_cell.angle_gamma   90.00
#
_symmetry.space_group_name_H-M   'P 1'
#
loop_
_entity.id
_entity.type
_entity.pdbx_description
1 polymer ?
#
loop_
_entity_poly.entity_id
_entity_poly.type
_entity_poly.pdbx_seq_one_letter_code
_entity_poly.pdbx_strand_id
1 'polypeptide(L)'
;MGGHGHGQACTEMVMPQGASDEESMFPVSAWSFDNSSCDPIYNISPRPHWITTHFGGHKIEQVLRRFGSNIIFFNGLRDPWSGGGVLHNISSTIVAIVAEKGAHHVDLRSATREDPEWLRDVRRSEIRIIGRWLARYYHHLPHPRPNHNKRRPRVHVY
;
A
#
# COMPACT_ATOMS: atom_id res chain seq x y z
N MET A 1 -18.42 -11.31 19.48
CA MET A 1 -17.85 -10.84 18.19
C MET A 1 -16.34 -10.98 18.31
N GLY A 2 -15.72 -11.90 17.57
CA GLY A 2 -14.27 -12.13 17.60
C GLY A 2 -13.81 -12.57 16.22
N GLY A 3 -13.45 -11.61 15.38
CA GLY A 3 -12.89 -11.86 14.05
C GLY A 3 -11.39 -11.60 14.02
N HIS A 4 -10.69 -12.10 13.00
CA HIS A 4 -9.24 -11.91 12.84
C HIS A 4 -8.82 -10.42 12.90
N GLY A 5 -9.61 -9.52 12.31
CA GLY A 5 -9.34 -8.07 12.36
C GLY A 5 -9.42 -7.48 13.78
N HIS A 6 -10.33 -7.97 14.61
CA HIS A 6 -10.45 -7.52 15.99
C HIS A 6 -9.24 -7.97 16.83
N GLY A 7 -8.74 -9.20 16.61
CA GLY A 7 -7.51 -9.67 17.23
C GLY A 7 -6.28 -8.81 16.85
N GLN A 8 -6.17 -8.40 15.59
CA GLN A 8 -5.08 -7.51 15.15
C GLN A 8 -5.16 -6.12 15.81
N ALA A 9 -6.36 -5.54 15.90
CA ALA A 9 -6.59 -4.26 16.57
C ALA A 9 -6.29 -4.34 18.08
N CYS A 10 -6.55 -5.49 18.71
CA CYS A 10 -6.24 -5.79 20.11
C CYS A 10 -4.76 -6.15 20.37
N THR A 11 -3.90 -6.13 19.35
CA THR A 11 -2.49 -6.49 19.49
C THR A 11 -1.58 -5.39 18.98
N GLU A 12 -1.47 -5.21 17.67
CA GLU A 12 -0.47 -4.34 17.07
C GLU A 12 -1.10 -3.21 16.22
N MET A 13 -2.29 -3.43 15.63
CA MET A 13 -2.98 -2.47 14.78
C MET A 13 -3.84 -1.50 15.59
N VAL A 14 -3.24 -0.86 16.60
CA VAL A 14 -3.89 0.17 17.41
C VAL A 14 -3.96 1.47 16.61
N MET A 15 -5.14 1.79 16.09
CA MET A 15 -5.37 2.97 15.25
C MET A 15 -6.27 3.98 15.98
N PRO A 16 -5.71 5.09 16.50
CA PRO A 16 -6.49 6.13 17.16
C PRO A 16 -7.52 6.74 16.22
N GLN A 17 -8.79 6.71 16.64
CA GLN A 17 -9.92 7.27 15.90
C GLN A 17 -10.85 7.98 16.86
N GLY A 18 -11.30 9.16 16.47
CA GLY A 18 -12.25 9.97 17.20
C GLY A 18 -13.01 10.90 16.28
N ALA A 19 -13.94 11.65 16.85
CA ALA A 19 -14.72 12.66 16.14
C ALA A 19 -14.86 13.92 17.00
N SER A 20 -14.86 15.07 16.35
CA SER A 20 -15.22 16.36 16.96
C SER A 20 -16.42 16.96 16.21
N ASP A 21 -17.14 17.84 16.88
CA ASP A 21 -18.24 18.62 16.31
C ASP A 21 -17.75 19.86 15.51
N GLU A 22 -16.47 20.23 15.63
CA GLU A 22 -15.83 21.31 14.86
C GLU A 22 -15.35 20.85 13.48
N GLU A 23 -14.70 19.69 13.39
CA GLU A 23 -14.03 19.18 12.18
C GLU A 23 -14.80 18.02 11.51
N SER A 24 -15.91 17.58 12.12
CA SER A 24 -16.73 16.50 11.59
C SER A 24 -18.22 16.74 11.81
N MET A 25 -19.05 16.01 11.06
CA MET A 25 -20.51 16.03 11.20
C MET A 25 -21.05 15.01 12.22
N PHE A 26 -20.17 14.39 13.02
CA PHE A 26 -20.53 13.34 13.98
C PHE A 26 -20.54 13.88 15.41
N PRO A 27 -21.30 13.24 16.33
CA PRO A 27 -21.18 13.52 17.75
C PRO A 27 -19.74 13.37 18.25
N VAL A 28 -19.36 14.20 19.22
CA VAL A 28 -18.03 14.16 19.84
C VAL A 28 -17.74 12.76 20.39
N SER A 29 -16.61 12.19 19.98
CA SER A 29 -16.11 10.91 20.43
C SER A 29 -14.61 11.02 20.63
N ALA A 30 -14.19 11.31 21.86
CA ALA A 30 -12.78 11.38 22.20
C ALA A 30 -12.16 9.98 22.13
N TRP A 31 -10.98 9.89 21.51
CA TRP A 31 -10.21 8.65 21.54
C TRP A 31 -9.58 8.46 22.92
N SER A 32 -9.74 7.28 23.49
CA SER A 32 -9.00 6.83 24.66
C SER A 32 -8.47 5.43 24.41
N PHE A 33 -7.24 5.15 24.82
CA PHE A 33 -6.73 3.79 24.80
C PHE A 33 -7.39 2.98 25.94
N ASP A 34 -8.37 2.15 25.58
CA ASP A 34 -9.03 1.22 26.49
C ASP A 34 -8.87 -0.22 25.96
N ASN A 35 -8.30 -1.09 26.79
CA ASN A 35 -8.07 -2.50 26.47
C ASN A 35 -9.19 -3.42 26.99
N SER A 36 -10.20 -2.87 27.67
CA SER A 36 -11.27 -3.64 28.32
C SER A 36 -12.05 -4.53 27.36
N SER A 37 -12.16 -4.15 26.08
CA SER A 37 -12.81 -4.97 25.05
C SER A 37 -11.97 -6.15 24.57
N CYS A 38 -10.64 -6.09 24.77
CA CYS A 38 -9.69 -7.05 24.22
C CYS A 38 -9.27 -8.11 25.23
N ASP A 39 -9.03 -7.72 26.49
CA ASP A 39 -8.55 -8.62 27.56
C ASP A 39 -9.45 -9.84 27.78
N PRO A 40 -10.78 -9.71 27.90
CA PRO A 40 -11.66 -10.86 28.15
C PRO A 40 -11.76 -11.82 26.96
N ILE A 41 -11.48 -11.34 25.75
CA ILE A 41 -11.66 -12.11 24.50
C ILE A 41 -10.38 -12.87 24.16
N TYR A 42 -9.23 -12.21 24.27
CA TYR A 42 -7.96 -12.75 23.78
C TYR A 42 -6.95 -13.01 24.88
N ASN A 43 -7.13 -12.43 26.09
CA ASN A 43 -6.14 -12.48 27.17
C ASN A 43 -4.75 -11.98 26.70
N ILE A 44 -4.73 -10.87 25.95
CA ILE A 44 -3.53 -10.25 25.39
C ILE A 44 -3.48 -8.78 25.77
N SER A 45 -2.29 -8.33 26.15
CA SER A 45 -1.98 -6.90 26.29
C SER A 45 -1.48 -6.32 24.94
N PRO A 46 -2.13 -5.29 24.38
CA PRO A 46 -1.73 -4.67 23.13
C PRO A 46 -0.35 -4.00 23.24
N ARG A 47 0.34 -3.92 22.10
CA ARG A 47 1.62 -3.23 21.91
C ARG A 47 1.41 -1.99 21.02
N PRO A 48 0.84 -0.90 21.55
CA PRO A 48 0.40 0.25 20.74
C PRO A 48 1.53 0.93 19.97
N HIS A 49 2.77 0.85 20.45
CA HIS A 49 3.93 1.45 19.79
C HIS A 49 4.72 0.49 18.91
N TRP A 50 4.29 -0.77 18.77
CA TRP A 50 5.04 -1.77 18.00
C TRP A 50 5.19 -1.36 16.54
N ILE A 51 4.08 -1.01 15.87
CA ILE A 51 4.08 -0.61 14.46
C ILE A 51 4.94 0.64 14.23
N THR A 52 4.78 1.67 15.06
CA THR A 52 5.55 2.91 14.94
C THR A 52 7.03 2.71 15.21
N THR A 53 7.39 1.78 16.10
CA THR A 53 8.80 1.46 16.40
C THR A 53 9.41 0.61 15.28
N HIS A 54 8.69 -0.41 14.82
CA HIS A 54 9.22 -1.39 13.87
C HIS A 54 9.32 -0.82 12.46
N PHE A 55 8.32 -0.07 12.01
CA PHE A 55 8.24 0.45 10.64
C PHE A 55 8.64 1.93 10.52
N GLY A 56 8.97 2.60 11.62
CA GLY A 56 9.51 3.95 11.63
C GLY A 56 8.52 5.07 11.94
N GLY A 57 7.21 4.79 12.00
CA GLY A 57 6.18 5.74 12.44
C GLY A 57 6.28 7.09 11.70
N HIS A 58 6.38 8.20 12.43
CA HIS A 58 6.55 9.54 11.84
C HIS A 58 7.85 9.73 11.03
N LYS A 59 8.82 8.81 11.14
CA LYS A 59 10.06 8.81 10.34
C LYS A 59 10.00 7.82 9.18
N ILE A 60 8.81 7.34 8.79
CA ILE A 60 8.63 6.38 7.70
C ILE A 60 9.34 6.80 6.41
N GLU A 61 9.31 8.09 6.06
CA GLU A 61 10.01 8.59 4.87
C GLU A 61 11.52 8.38 4.95
N GLN A 62 12.13 8.63 6.11
CA GLN A 62 13.56 8.43 6.32
C GLN A 62 13.92 6.94 6.26
N VAL A 63 13.08 6.08 6.85
CA VAL A 63 13.27 4.62 6.82
C VAL A 63 13.15 4.10 5.40
N LEU A 64 12.07 4.43 4.69
CA LEU A 64 11.82 4.00 3.32
C LEU A 64 12.85 4.57 2.35
N ARG A 65 13.31 5.80 2.53
CA ARG A 65 14.37 6.37 1.70
C ARG A 65 15.70 5.62 1.85
N ARG A 66 16.00 5.07 3.03
CA ARG A 66 17.25 4.35 3.31
C ARG A 66 17.17 2.87 2.93
N PHE A 67 16.04 2.22 3.18
CA PHE A 67 15.92 0.76 3.14
C PHE A 67 14.84 0.25 2.19
N GLY A 68 13.94 1.11 1.72
CA GLY A 68 12.87 0.77 0.80
C GLY A 68 13.29 0.94 -0.66
N SER A 69 12.62 0.23 -1.56
CA SER A 69 12.66 0.48 -2.99
C SER A 69 11.46 -0.19 -3.67
N ASN A 70 11.10 0.27 -4.87
CA ASN A 70 10.07 -0.33 -5.72
C ASN A 70 8.70 -0.42 -5.02
N ILE A 71 8.21 0.70 -4.52
CA ILE A 71 6.89 0.82 -3.89
C ILE A 71 6.08 1.90 -4.60
N ILE A 72 4.80 1.63 -4.84
CA ILE A 72 3.81 2.62 -5.25
C ILE A 72 2.84 2.81 -4.09
N PHE A 73 2.70 4.04 -3.62
CA PHE A 73 1.63 4.44 -2.71
C PHE A 73 0.52 5.11 -3.52
N PHE A 74 -0.53 4.36 -3.84
CA PHE A 74 -1.74 4.96 -4.38
C PHE A 74 -2.63 5.48 -3.24
N ASN A 75 -3.14 6.70 -3.39
CA ASN A 75 -4.14 7.26 -2.48
C ASN A 75 -5.21 8.02 -3.27
N GLY A 76 -6.48 7.68 -3.01
CA GLY A 76 -7.61 8.48 -3.47
C GLY A 76 -7.99 9.52 -2.42
N LEU A 77 -8.09 10.81 -2.76
CA LEU A 77 -8.38 11.86 -1.76
C LEU A 77 -9.82 11.87 -1.25
N ARG A 78 -10.72 11.05 -1.82
CA ARG A 78 -12.05 10.79 -1.24
C ARG A 78 -12.06 9.62 -0.27
N ASP A 79 -10.93 8.94 -0.11
CA ASP A 79 -10.76 7.89 0.89
C ASP A 79 -10.37 8.51 2.24
N PRO A 80 -11.15 8.33 3.33
CA PRO A 80 -10.76 8.81 4.65
C PRO A 80 -9.41 8.24 5.12
N TRP A 81 -9.01 7.05 4.63
CA TRP A 81 -7.72 6.45 4.97
C TRP A 81 -6.52 7.17 4.33
N SER A 82 -6.75 8.01 3.32
CA SER A 82 -5.67 8.76 2.66
C SER A 82 -4.95 9.74 3.61
N GLY A 83 -5.62 10.19 4.67
CA GLY A 83 -5.02 11.04 5.70
C GLY A 83 -3.89 10.35 6.50
N GLY A 84 -3.89 9.02 6.55
CA GLY A 84 -2.80 8.23 7.15
C GLY A 84 -1.77 7.70 6.14
N GLY A 85 -1.92 8.03 4.86
CA GLY A 85 -1.11 7.50 3.76
C GLY A 85 0.14 8.32 3.45
N VAL A 86 0.90 7.86 2.44
CA VAL A 86 2.03 8.61 1.85
C VAL A 86 1.54 9.31 0.58
N LEU A 87 1.60 10.64 0.55
CA LEU A 87 1.03 11.48 -0.51
C LEU A 87 2.07 12.14 -1.43
N HIS A 88 3.36 11.88 -1.22
CA HIS A 88 4.45 12.42 -2.03
C HIS A 88 5.53 11.37 -2.31
N ASN A 89 6.31 11.62 -3.36
CA ASN A 89 7.42 10.74 -3.72
C ASN A 89 8.52 10.80 -2.65
N ILE A 90 8.94 9.64 -2.16
CA ILE A 90 10.03 9.51 -1.18
C ILE A 90 11.39 9.36 -1.89
N SER A 91 11.40 8.68 -3.04
CA SER A 91 12.60 8.45 -3.86
C SER A 91 12.23 8.25 -5.34
N SER A 92 13.23 7.97 -6.19
CA SER A 92 13.00 7.64 -7.61
C SER A 92 12.32 6.28 -7.83
N THR A 93 12.25 5.42 -6.81
CA THR A 93 11.63 4.09 -6.87
C THR A 93 10.51 3.89 -5.85
N ILE A 94 10.28 4.87 -4.97
CA ILE A 94 9.18 4.91 -4.01
C ILE A 94 8.34 6.14 -4.33
N VAL A 95 7.25 5.91 -5.06
CA VAL A 95 6.44 6.98 -5.66
C VAL A 95 5.03 6.98 -5.09
N ALA A 96 4.44 8.16 -4.99
CA ALA A 96 3.04 8.34 -4.64
C ALA A 96 2.22 8.70 -5.89
N ILE A 97 1.07 8.05 -6.05
CA ILE A 97 0.07 8.38 -7.06
C ILE A 97 -1.18 8.83 -6.32
N VAL A 98 -1.45 10.13 -6.36
CA VAL A 98 -2.57 10.73 -5.63
C VAL A 98 -3.68 11.10 -6.61
N ALA A 99 -4.86 10.54 -6.40
CA ALA A 99 -6.03 10.77 -7.25
C ALA A 99 -7.10 11.55 -6.48
N GLU A 100 -7.33 12.81 -6.86
CA GLU A 100 -8.29 13.70 -6.20
C GLU A 100 -9.71 13.11 -6.09
N LYS A 101 -10.15 12.38 -7.13
CA LYS A 101 -11.48 11.76 -7.20
C LYS A 101 -11.50 10.29 -6.79
N GLY A 102 -10.35 9.73 -6.43
CA GLY A 102 -10.24 8.33 -6.04
C GLY A 102 -10.85 8.08 -4.66
N ALA A 103 -11.55 6.96 -4.52
CA ALA A 103 -11.97 6.41 -3.23
C ALA A 103 -11.04 5.26 -2.83
N HIS A 104 -11.42 4.50 -1.81
CA HIS A 104 -10.63 3.42 -1.22
C HIS A 104 -10.10 2.42 -2.28
N HIS A 105 -8.78 2.46 -2.52
CA HIS A 105 -8.01 1.61 -3.44
C HIS A 105 -8.72 1.28 -4.77
N VAL A 106 -9.33 2.30 -5.39
CA VAL A 106 -10.14 2.15 -6.62
C VAL A 106 -9.31 1.71 -7.84
N ASP A 107 -8.02 2.01 -7.84
CA ASP A 107 -7.00 1.54 -8.78
C ASP A 107 -6.97 0.00 -8.89
N LEU A 108 -7.14 -0.71 -7.77
CA LEU A 108 -7.11 -2.18 -7.71
C LEU A 108 -8.42 -2.87 -8.13
N ARG A 109 -9.52 -2.13 -8.31
CA ARG A 109 -10.78 -2.73 -8.74
C ARG A 109 -10.70 -3.21 -10.19
N SER A 110 -11.53 -4.20 -10.54
CA SER A 110 -11.68 -4.64 -11.93
C SER A 110 -12.06 -3.47 -12.84
N ALA A 111 -11.49 -3.47 -14.05
CA ALA A 111 -11.79 -2.43 -15.03
C ALA A 111 -13.24 -2.52 -15.51
N THR A 112 -13.86 -1.35 -15.68
CA THR A 112 -15.23 -1.19 -16.18
C THR A 112 -15.25 -0.22 -17.37
N ARG A 113 -16.32 -0.25 -18.17
CA ARG A 113 -16.46 0.69 -19.30
C ARG A 113 -16.69 2.12 -18.82
N GLU A 114 -17.21 2.24 -17.61
CA GLU A 114 -17.56 3.47 -16.91
C GLU A 114 -16.37 4.11 -16.21
N ASP A 115 -15.22 3.41 -16.13
CA ASP A 115 -14.03 3.95 -15.49
C ASP A 115 -13.62 5.29 -16.13
N PRO A 116 -13.47 6.36 -15.33
CA PRO A 116 -13.08 7.65 -15.83
C PRO A 116 -11.63 7.62 -16.34
N GLU A 117 -11.31 8.52 -17.27
CA GLU A 117 -9.99 8.57 -17.90
C GLU A 117 -8.84 8.70 -16.89
N TRP A 118 -9.00 9.54 -15.86
CA TRP A 118 -7.99 9.69 -14.81
C TRP A 118 -7.65 8.37 -14.10
N LEU A 119 -8.63 7.48 -13.91
CA LEU A 119 -8.41 6.17 -13.27
C LEU A 119 -7.66 5.23 -14.22
N ARG A 120 -7.97 5.30 -15.51
CA ARG A 120 -7.23 4.57 -16.54
C ARG A 120 -5.77 5.04 -16.60
N ASP A 121 -5.51 6.34 -16.45
CA ASP A 121 -4.16 6.91 -16.41
C ASP A 121 -3.35 6.50 -15.18
N VAL A 122 -3.99 6.45 -14.01
CA VAL A 122 -3.41 5.88 -12.78
C VAL A 122 -2.93 4.45 -13.04
N ARG A 123 -3.83 3.57 -13.51
CA ARG A 123 -3.50 2.16 -13.80
C ARG A 123 -2.43 2.00 -14.86
N ARG A 124 -2.47 2.81 -15.93
CA ARG A 124 -1.41 2.85 -16.96
C ARG A 124 -0.05 3.22 -16.35
N SER A 125 -0.04 4.18 -15.44
CA SER A 125 1.18 4.61 -14.75
C SER A 125 1.75 3.53 -13.84
N GLU A 126 0.90 2.84 -13.08
CA GLU A 126 1.27 1.70 -12.22
C GLU A 126 1.87 0.56 -13.05
N ILE A 127 1.17 0.13 -14.11
CA ILE A 127 1.64 -0.92 -15.03
C ILE A 127 3.01 -0.54 -15.61
N ARG A 128 3.19 0.71 -16.03
CA ARG A 128 4.48 1.20 -16.55
C ARG A 128 5.59 1.13 -15.50
N ILE A 129 5.30 1.49 -14.25
CA ILE A 129 6.28 1.44 -13.16
C ILE A 129 6.67 -0.02 -12.86
N ILE A 130 5.68 -0.89 -12.67
CA ILE A 130 5.88 -2.33 -12.41
C ILE A 130 6.63 -2.99 -13.58
N GLY A 131 6.26 -2.66 -14.82
CA GLY A 131 6.95 -3.14 -16.03
C GLY A 131 8.43 -2.76 -16.05
N ARG A 132 8.80 -1.56 -15.59
CA ARG A 132 10.21 -1.18 -15.42
C ARG A 132 10.92 -1.98 -14.33
N TRP A 133 10.25 -2.32 -13.24
CA TRP A 133 10.83 -3.18 -12.20
C TRP A 133 11.11 -4.58 -12.74
N LEU A 134 10.16 -5.18 -13.46
CA LEU A 134 10.32 -6.49 -14.10
C LEU A 134 11.44 -6.45 -15.14
N ALA A 135 11.47 -5.46 -16.03
CA ALA A 135 12.52 -5.33 -17.03
C ALA A 135 13.92 -5.24 -16.40
N ARG A 136 14.06 -4.45 -15.32
CA ARG A 136 15.32 -4.39 -14.56
C ARG A 136 15.68 -5.74 -13.96
N TYR A 137 14.73 -6.41 -13.32
CA TYR A 137 14.96 -7.73 -12.73
C TYR A 137 15.48 -8.74 -13.78
N TYR A 138 14.80 -8.87 -14.92
CA TYR A 138 15.18 -9.82 -15.97
C TYR A 138 16.50 -9.46 -16.67
N HIS A 139 16.85 -8.17 -16.76
CA HIS A 139 18.14 -7.76 -17.31
C HIS A 139 19.33 -8.17 -16.41
N HIS A 140 19.12 -8.24 -15.09
CA HIS A 140 20.17 -8.61 -14.13
C HIS A 140 20.27 -10.13 -13.90
N LEU A 141 19.36 -10.93 -14.45
CA LEU A 141 19.49 -12.38 -14.39
C LEU A 141 20.63 -12.87 -15.30
N PRO A 142 21.45 -13.84 -14.84
CA PRO A 142 22.43 -14.48 -15.69
C PRO A 142 21.71 -15.05 -16.91
N HIS A 143 22.09 -14.58 -18.11
CA HIS A 143 21.59 -15.19 -19.33
C HIS A 143 22.13 -16.62 -19.39
N PRO A 144 21.31 -17.64 -19.70
CA PRO A 144 21.83 -18.96 -19.97
C PRO A 144 22.91 -18.83 -21.06
N ARG A 145 24.12 -19.35 -20.79
CA ARG A 145 25.18 -19.35 -21.82
C ARG A 145 24.59 -19.97 -23.09
N PRO A 146 24.76 -19.34 -24.27
CA PRO A 146 24.30 -19.94 -25.51
C PRO A 146 24.87 -21.35 -25.61
N ASN A 147 23.98 -22.35 -25.64
CA ASN A 147 24.39 -23.74 -25.76
C ASN A 147 24.83 -23.96 -27.21
N HIS A 148 26.14 -23.89 -27.46
CA HIS A 148 26.75 -24.03 -28.79
C HIS A 148 26.43 -25.37 -29.48
N ASN A 149 25.82 -26.34 -28.78
CA ASN A 149 25.40 -27.64 -29.32
C ASN A 149 23.94 -27.74 -29.78
N LYS A 150 23.12 -26.68 -29.65
CA LYS A 150 21.77 -26.69 -30.24
C LYS A 150 21.76 -25.94 -31.58
N ARG A 151 21.79 -26.69 -32.68
CA ARG A 151 21.50 -26.15 -34.02
C ARG A 151 20.14 -25.44 -33.97
N ARG A 152 20.10 -24.17 -34.38
CA ARG A 152 18.85 -23.40 -34.47
C ARG A 152 17.86 -24.16 -35.36
N PRO A 153 16.63 -24.44 -34.92
CA PRO A 153 15.61 -24.95 -35.84
C PRO A 153 15.32 -23.87 -36.88
N ARG A 154 15.31 -24.26 -38.17
CA ARG A 154 14.86 -23.39 -39.26
C ARG A 154 13.38 -23.09 -39.03
N VAL A 155 13.06 -21.82 -38.84
CA VAL A 155 11.68 -21.35 -38.88
C VAL A 155 11.27 -21.37 -40.35
N HIS A 156 10.38 -22.29 -40.72
CA HIS A 156 9.62 -22.19 -41.96
C HIS A 156 8.52 -21.16 -41.74
N VAL A 157 8.61 -20.06 -42.49
CA VAL A 157 7.55 -19.07 -42.60
C VAL A 157 6.57 -19.60 -43.65
N TYR A 158 5.30 -19.73 -43.27
CA TYR A 158 4.17 -19.74 -44.20
C TYR A 158 3.63 -18.32 -44.28
#